data_AF-A0A4Q8LEG0-F1
#
_entry.id   AF-A0A4Q8LEG0-F1
#
_cell.length_a   1.000
_cell.length_b   1.000
_cell.length_c   1.000
_cell.angle_alpha   90.00
_cell.angle_beta   90.00
_cell.angle_gamma   90.00
#
_symmetry.space_group_name_H-M   'P 1'
#
loop_
_entity.id
_entity.type
_entity.pdbx_description
1 polymer ?
#
loop_
_entity_poly.entity_id
_entity_poly.type
_entity_poly.pdbx_seq_one_letter_code
_entity_poly.pdbx_strand_id
1 'polypeptide(L)' 'MSSADNPRIPKDIAKVELTEEWELAYWTRHFNVNEQDLRAAVQEAGTATDQVKRHLESRPQQS' A
#
# COMPACT_ATOMS: atom_id res chain seq x y z
N MET A 1 10.34 5.85 29.42
CA MET A 1 9.43 6.76 28.71
C MET A 1 10.13 7.03 27.38
N SER A 2 9.72 6.52 26.22
CA SER A 2 8.36 6.55 25.65
C SER A 2 8.16 5.36 24.70
N SER A 3 7.33 4.40 25.11
CA SER A 3 6.72 3.45 24.18
C SER A 3 5.54 4.18 23.55
N ALA A 4 5.77 4.85 22.43
CA ALA A 4 4.71 5.32 21.57
C ALA A 4 5.00 4.78 20.17
N ASP A 5 4.88 3.46 20.04
CA ASP A 5 4.64 2.82 18.74
C ASP A 5 3.22 3.21 18.32
N ASN A 6 3.04 4.49 18.01
CA ASN A 6 1.79 4.96 17.45
C ASN A 6 1.77 4.41 16.02
N PRO A 7 0.79 3.59 15.63
CA PRO A 7 0.72 3.09 14.27
C PRO A 7 0.75 4.30 13.34
N ARG A 8 1.82 4.43 12.55
CA ARG A 8 1.94 5.51 11.58
C ARG A 8 0.96 5.21 10.47
N ILE A 9 -0.06 6.05 10.39
CA ILE A 9 -1.05 5.99 9.32
C ILE A 9 -0.67 7.06 8.29
N PRO A 10 -0.73 6.75 6.99
CA PRO A 10 -0.56 7.73 5.94
C PRO A 10 -1.45 8.94 6.16
N LYS A 11 -0.96 10.13 5.78
CA LYS A 11 -1.71 11.38 5.92
C LYS A 11 -3.01 11.36 5.12
N ASP A 12 -3.02 10.65 4.00
CA ASP A 12 -4.17 10.50 3.11
C ASP A 12 -4.33 9.03 2.73
N ILE A 13 -5.21 8.31 3.43
CA ILE A 13 -5.49 6.89 3.17
C ILE A 13 -6.27 6.66 1.88
N ALA A 14 -6.79 7.72 1.22
CA ALA A 14 -7.41 7.60 -0.09
C ALA A 14 -6.37 7.52 -1.21
N LYS A 15 -5.09 7.79 -0.89
CA LYS A 15 -3.96 7.71 -1.82
C LYS A 15 -2.85 6.81 -1.29
N VAL A 16 -2.44 5.86 -2.11
CA VAL A 16 -1.28 4.99 -1.88
C VAL A 16 -0.02 5.75 -2.28
N GLU A 17 0.51 6.50 -1.32
CA GLU A 17 1.82 7.12 -1.42
C GLU A 17 2.88 6.11 -0.94
N LEU A 18 3.94 5.94 -1.73
CA LEU A 18 5.07 5.05 -1.44
C LEU A 18 6.36 5.86 -1.27
N THR A 19 6.23 7.08 -0.77
CA THR A 19 7.34 8.03 -0.59
C THR A 19 8.29 7.60 0.53
N GLU A 20 7.74 7.07 1.62
CA GLU A 20 8.50 6.61 2.76
C GLU A 20 8.45 5.08 2.90
N GLU A 21 9.53 4.48 3.40
CA GLU A 21 9.62 3.02 3.61
C GLU A 21 8.53 2.49 4.56
N TRP A 22 8.12 3.29 5.54
CA TRP A 22 7.06 2.89 6.48
C TRP A 22 5.66 2.93 5.85
N GLU A 23 5.43 3.81 4.86
CA GLU A 23 4.17 3.84 4.11
C GLU A 23 4.07 2.59 3.24
N LEU A 24 5.18 2.22 2.60
CA LEU A 24 5.29 1.00 1.83
C LEU A 24 5.02 -0.24 2.68
N ALA A 25 5.62 -0.32 3.87
CA ALA A 25 5.36 -1.39 4.82
C ALA A 25 3.89 -1.41 5.31
N TYR A 26 3.27 -0.23 5.49
CA TYR A 26 1.86 -0.11 5.84
C TYR A 26 0.96 -0.67 4.74
N TRP A 27 1.17 -0.23 3.49
CA TRP A 27 0.33 -0.61 2.35
C TRP A 27 0.51 -2.06 1.92
N THR A 28 1.74 -2.58 1.93
CA THR A 28 2.00 -4.01 1.67
C THR A 28 1.27 -4.91 2.68
N ARG A 29 1.26 -4.52 3.96
CA ARG A 29 0.47 -5.20 5.00
C ARG A 29 -1.03 -4.99 4.83
N HIS A 30 -1.47 -3.80 4.44
CA HIS A 30 -2.88 -3.46 4.24
C HIS A 30 -3.52 -4.29 3.11
N PHE A 31 -2.81 -4.42 1.99
CA PHE A 31 -3.28 -5.18 0.83
C PHE A 31 -2.85 -6.65 0.84
N ASN A 32 -1.99 -7.05 1.79
CA ASN A 32 -1.38 -8.37 1.86
C ASN A 32 -0.68 -8.76 0.54
N VAL A 33 0.19 -7.87 0.06
CA VAL A 33 0.96 -8.02 -1.17
C VAL A 33 2.43 -7.68 -0.93
N ASN A 34 3.30 -8.08 -1.85
CA ASN A 34 4.69 -7.70 -1.81
C ASN A 34 4.88 -6.26 -2.30
N GLU A 35 6.00 -5.64 -1.92
CA GLU A 35 6.37 -4.29 -2.35
C GLU A 35 6.36 -4.14 -3.88
N GLN A 36 6.87 -5.15 -4.60
CA GLN A 36 6.94 -5.12 -6.06
C GLN A 36 5.55 -5.05 -6.70
N ASP A 37 4.62 -5.88 -6.22
CA ASP A 37 3.24 -5.91 -6.71
C ASP A 37 2.50 -4.60 -6.39
N LEU A 38 2.75 -4.05 -5.20
CA LEU A 38 2.17 -2.77 -4.79
C LEU A 38 2.67 -1.62 -5.68
N ARG A 39 3.99 -1.52 -5.91
CA ARG A 39 4.57 -0.50 -6.80
C ARG A 39 4.04 -0.64 -8.23
N ALA A 40 3.97 -1.87 -8.74
CA ALA A 40 3.41 -2.15 -10.06
C ALA A 40 1.94 -1.73 -10.14
N ALA A 41 1.13 -2.07 -9.13
CA ALA A 41 -0.28 -1.70 -9.08
C ALA A 41 -0.48 -0.18 -9.00
N VAL A 42 0.33 0.54 -8.23
CA VAL A 42 0.29 2.01 -8.18
C VAL A 42 0.70 2.62 -9.52
N GLN A 43 1.68 2.03 -10.21
CA GLN A 43 2.11 2.51 -11.52
C GLN A 43 1.05 2.27 -12.61
N GLU A 44 0.34 1.14 -12.56
CA GLU A 44 -0.68 0.76 -13.56
C GLU A 44 -2.06 1.38 -13.28
N ALA A 45 -2.51 1.37 -12.02
CA ALA A 45 -3.84 1.83 -11.61
C ALA A 45 -3.87 3.28 -11.09
N GLY A 46 -2.69 3.86 -10.84
CA GLY A 46 -2.53 5.18 -10.21
C GLY A 46 -2.46 5.10 -8.69
N THR A 47 -2.38 6.26 -8.02
CA THR A 47 -2.24 6.35 -6.57
C THR A 47 -3.55 6.21 -5.80
N ALA A 48 -4.71 6.10 -6.46
CA ALA A 48 -5.99 5.99 -5.74
C ALA A 48 -6.13 4.61 -5.09
N THR A 49 -6.32 4.56 -3.76
CA THR A 49 -6.43 3.33 -2.96
C THR A 49 -7.46 2.35 -3.51
N ASP A 50 -8.64 2.84 -3.90
CA ASP A 50 -9.69 2.01 -4.52
C ASP A 50 -9.26 1.40 -5.85
N GLN A 51 -8.51 2.13 -6.68
CA GLN A 51 -8.03 1.64 -7.97
C GLN A 51 -6.92 0.60 -7.78
N VAL A 52 -5.96 0.88 -6.89
CA VAL A 52 -4.89 -0.06 -6.53
C VAL A 52 -5.49 -1.36 -5.99
N LYS A 53 -6.47 -1.26 -5.07
CA LYS A 53 -7.17 -2.42 -4.53
C LYS A 53 -7.83 -3.24 -5.63
N ARG A 54 -8.63 -2.61 -6.49
CA ARG A 54 -9.32 -3.30 -7.59
C ARG A 54 -8.35 -3.95 -8.57
N HIS A 55 -7.22 -3.29 -8.86
CA HIS A 55 -6.17 -3.84 -9.72
C HIS A 55 -5.52 -5.08 -9.11
N LEU A 56 -5.20 -5.02 -7.81
CA LEU A 56 -4.65 -6.13 -7.04
C LEU A 56 -5.64 -7.29 -6.91
N GLU A 57 -6.93 -7.02 -6.74
CA GLU A 57 -7.99 -8.04 -6.72
C GLU A 57 -8.23 -8.67 -8.09
N SER A 58 -8.03 -7.91 -9.17
CA SER A 58 -8.20 -8.38 -10.55
C SER A 58 -7.02 -9.22 -11.04
N ARG A 59 -5.84 -9.05 -10.43
CA ARG A 59 -4.69 -9.93 -10.65
C ARG A 59 -4.80 -11.12 -9.71
N PRO A 60 -5.12 -12.33 -10.17
CA PRO A 60 -4.93 -13.50 -9.32
C PRO A 60 -3.46 -13.53 -8.93
N GLN A 61 -3.15 -13.36 -7.64
CA GLN A 61 -1.79 -13.50 -7.12
C GLN A 61 -1.25 -14.81 -7.68
N GLN A 62 -0.31 -14.72 -8.62
CA GLN A 62 0.24 -15.88 -9.31
C GLN A 62 0.82 -16.78 -8.22
N SER A 63 0.13 -17.90 -7.99
CA SER A 63 0.43 -18.93 -7.00
C SER A 63 1.80 -19.55 -7.21
#